data_AF-A0A9P8F720-F1
#
_entry.id   AF-A0A9P8F720-F1
#
_cell.length_a   1.000
_cell.length_b   1.000
_cell.length_c   1.000
_cell.angle_alpha   90.00
_cell.angle_beta   90.00
_cell.angle_gamma   90.00
#
_symmetry.space_group_name_H-M   'P 1'
#
loop_
_entity.id
_entity.type
_entity.pdbx_description
1 polymer ?
#
loop_
_entity_poly.entity_id
_entity_poly.type
_entity_poly.pdbx_seq_one_letter_code
_entity_poly.pdbx_strand_id
1 'polypeptide(L)'
;MEMERRPKHLPQVQALAAIGQCKLMSLWDQLFMHRRQPIAQILLTRNDIADRTQYLNAQNTFIELIHMGVIPIVNENDTLSVAEIKFGDNDTLSAITAAMVQADYLFLMTDVDCLYDSNPRSNPNAKAIEVVEDIGDLVADVSSAGSSVGTGGMATKITAARLATSAGVTTIITRSDKPGNIANIVAYAESKKAEELAAKKSSRQSSTEGSESLRNSTSNLTLEEPSLVKKAVVNEVSSTNGTVSPKLDAPSLPPLHTRFIPDLHPIRDRYFWLLYGLAPHGTVYIDKGAHRALADKAGLLPAGVVEVEGNFAQQEAVRIVVVQRRSKGSFEYEKEDPAPFEVGRALVNYSAAEIKRIRGLKSTEIHGALGYADSEYIALRENIAFGNRTSRPATPSRMSMSQELESRH
;
A
#
# COMPACT_ATOMS: atom_id res chain seq x y z
N MET A 1 -27.20 -10.25 26.15
CA MET A 1 -26.50 -9.35 27.09
C MET A 1 -26.78 -7.94 26.61
N GLU A 2 -27.76 -7.30 27.22
CA GLU A 2 -28.03 -5.89 27.00
C GLU A 2 -27.17 -5.13 28.00
N MET A 3 -26.19 -4.39 27.49
CA MET A 3 -25.36 -3.50 28.29
C MET A 3 -25.66 -2.08 27.85
N GLU A 4 -25.99 -1.21 28.80
CA GLU A 4 -26.34 0.19 28.50
C GLU A 4 -25.16 1.01 27.96
N ARG A 5 -23.91 0.60 28.27
CA ARG A 5 -22.70 1.32 27.86
C ARG A 5 -21.55 0.36 27.57
N ARG A 6 -20.68 0.76 26.62
CA ARG A 6 -19.44 0.05 26.32
C ARG A 6 -18.54 -0.02 27.57
N PRO A 7 -18.06 -1.21 27.98
CA PRO A 7 -17.20 -1.31 29.15
C PRO A 7 -15.85 -0.64 28.91
N LYS A 8 -15.25 -0.12 29.98
CA LYS A 8 -13.92 0.53 29.95
C LYS A 8 -12.79 -0.44 30.26
N HIS A 9 -13.08 -1.55 30.95
CA HIS A 9 -12.08 -2.53 31.37
C HIS A 9 -11.71 -3.45 30.20
N LEU A 10 -10.43 -3.50 29.82
CA LEU A 10 -9.97 -4.19 28.61
C LEU A 10 -10.41 -5.67 28.55
N PRO A 11 -10.20 -6.50 29.59
CA PRO A 11 -10.70 -7.88 29.59
C PRO A 11 -12.21 -8.02 29.35
N GLN A 12 -13.03 -7.06 29.81
CA GLN A 12 -14.47 -7.09 29.53
C GLN A 12 -14.77 -6.77 28.07
N VAL A 13 -14.05 -5.80 27.48
CA VAL A 13 -14.15 -5.50 26.04
C VAL A 13 -13.75 -6.70 25.20
N GLN A 14 -12.66 -7.39 25.57
CA GLN A 14 -12.19 -8.59 24.87
C GLN A 14 -13.18 -9.74 24.98
N ALA A 15 -13.74 -9.98 26.17
CA ALA A 15 -14.79 -10.99 26.36
C ALA A 15 -16.04 -10.70 25.52
N LEU A 16 -16.48 -9.43 25.46
CA LEU A 16 -17.59 -9.04 24.61
C LEU A 16 -17.27 -9.17 23.12
N ALA A 17 -16.04 -8.84 22.70
CA ALA A 17 -15.60 -9.02 21.32
C ALA A 17 -15.61 -10.51 20.95
N ALA A 18 -15.11 -11.41 21.81
CA ALA A 18 -15.15 -12.85 21.57
C ALA A 18 -16.59 -13.39 21.43
N ILE A 19 -17.51 -12.95 22.31
CA ILE A 19 -18.94 -13.31 22.22
C ILE A 19 -19.57 -12.74 20.94
N GLY A 20 -19.28 -11.46 20.64
CA GLY A 20 -19.81 -10.75 19.49
C GLY A 20 -19.31 -11.34 18.17
N GLN A 21 -18.06 -11.78 18.10
CA GLN A 21 -17.44 -12.35 16.92
C GLN A 21 -18.14 -13.64 16.48
N CYS A 22 -18.55 -14.50 17.42
CA CYS A 22 -19.35 -15.70 17.11
C CYS A 22 -20.68 -15.33 16.44
N LYS A 23 -21.35 -14.30 16.96
CA LYS A 23 -22.64 -13.83 16.42
C LYS A 23 -22.47 -13.16 15.05
N LEU A 24 -21.43 -12.34 14.89
CA LEU A 24 -21.10 -11.67 13.64
C LEU A 24 -20.86 -12.69 12.53
N MET A 25 -20.07 -13.73 12.81
CA MET A 25 -19.83 -14.79 11.83
C MET A 25 -21.08 -15.60 11.52
N SER A 26 -21.89 -15.93 12.53
CA SER A 26 -23.16 -16.62 12.29
C SER A 26 -24.10 -15.81 11.39
N LEU A 27 -24.12 -14.49 11.54
CA LEU A 27 -24.92 -13.61 10.69
C LEU A 27 -24.39 -13.58 9.26
N TRP A 28 -23.07 -13.41 9.08
CA TRP A 28 -22.47 -13.45 7.75
C TRP A 28 -22.71 -14.79 7.05
N ASP A 29 -22.53 -15.90 7.75
CA ASP A 29 -22.73 -17.24 7.21
C ASP A 29 -24.18 -17.42 6.75
N GLN A 30 -25.17 -17.02 7.55
CA GLN A 30 -26.59 -17.06 7.17
C GLN A 30 -26.88 -16.22 5.91
N LEU A 31 -26.35 -15.00 5.84
CA LEU A 31 -26.57 -14.10 4.70
C LEU A 31 -25.97 -14.65 3.40
N PHE A 32 -24.74 -15.17 3.45
CA PHE A 32 -24.05 -15.71 2.28
C PHE A 32 -24.57 -17.10 1.88
N MET A 33 -25.03 -17.91 2.84
CA MET A 33 -25.63 -19.23 2.59
C MET A 33 -26.86 -19.14 1.69
N HIS A 34 -27.65 -18.05 1.75
CA HIS A 34 -28.76 -17.82 0.81
C HIS A 34 -28.31 -17.77 -0.66
N ARG A 35 -27.05 -17.46 -0.92
CA ARG A 35 -26.43 -17.47 -2.25
C ARG A 35 -25.52 -18.67 -2.49
N ARG A 36 -25.50 -19.66 -1.57
CA ARG A 36 -24.59 -20.82 -1.58
C ARG A 36 -23.11 -20.41 -1.67
N GLN A 37 -22.79 -19.24 -1.11
CA GLN A 37 -21.46 -18.69 -1.14
C GLN A 37 -20.73 -19.08 0.16
N PRO A 38 -19.72 -19.95 0.12
CA PRO A 38 -18.95 -20.29 1.31
C PRO A 38 -18.16 -19.07 1.79
N ILE A 39 -18.04 -18.95 3.11
CA ILE A 39 -17.20 -17.94 3.77
C ILE A 39 -16.17 -18.60 4.68
N ALA A 40 -15.09 -17.88 4.99
CA ALA A 40 -14.08 -18.31 5.96
C ALA A 40 -13.75 -17.17 6.92
N GLN A 41 -13.64 -17.47 8.21
CA GLN A 41 -13.21 -16.49 9.20
C GLN A 41 -11.69 -16.37 9.21
N ILE A 42 -11.17 -15.14 9.21
CA ILE A 42 -9.76 -14.86 9.45
C ILE A 42 -9.66 -13.80 10.55
N LEU A 43 -8.87 -14.09 11.58
CA LEU A 43 -8.58 -13.18 12.67
C LEU A 43 -7.10 -12.84 12.67
N LEU A 44 -6.77 -11.56 12.58
CA LEU A 44 -5.39 -11.07 12.54
C LEU A 44 -5.13 -10.08 13.66
N THR A 45 -3.91 -10.09 14.19
CA THR A 45 -3.37 -9.04 15.05
C THR A 45 -2.24 -8.32 14.35
N ARG A 46 -1.85 -7.16 14.87
CA ARG A 46 -0.68 -6.44 14.37
C ARG A 46 0.61 -7.24 14.56
N ASN A 47 0.70 -8.08 15.58
CA ASN A 47 1.86 -8.95 15.80
C ASN A 47 1.95 -10.04 14.73
N ASP A 48 0.83 -10.61 14.30
CA ASP A 48 0.82 -11.63 13.24
C ASP A 48 1.27 -11.03 11.90
N ILE A 49 0.92 -9.76 11.66
CA ILE A 49 1.37 -9.03 10.48
C ILE A 49 2.84 -8.61 10.63
N ALA A 50 3.30 -8.27 11.84
CA ALA A 50 4.68 -7.87 12.10
C ALA A 50 5.66 -9.03 11.99
N ASP A 51 5.25 -10.28 12.19
CA ASP A 51 6.09 -11.44 11.92
C ASP A 51 6.03 -11.84 10.44
N ARG A 52 7.19 -11.98 9.79
CA ARG A 52 7.24 -12.23 8.35
C ARG A 52 6.67 -13.60 7.97
N THR A 53 6.90 -14.60 8.79
CA THR A 53 6.46 -15.98 8.54
C THR A 53 4.96 -16.07 8.68
N GLN A 54 4.40 -15.46 9.73
CA GLN A 54 2.96 -15.39 9.97
C GLN A 54 2.26 -14.56 8.88
N TYR A 55 2.84 -13.45 8.45
CA TYR A 55 2.36 -12.68 7.30
C TYR A 55 2.27 -13.53 6.03
N LEU A 56 3.33 -14.31 5.71
CA LEU A 56 3.32 -15.19 4.53
C LEU A 56 2.29 -16.32 4.65
N ASN A 57 2.15 -16.90 5.83
CA ASN A 57 1.15 -17.94 6.07
C ASN A 57 -0.28 -17.40 5.90
N ALA A 58 -0.55 -16.18 6.39
CA ALA A 58 -1.82 -15.51 6.18
C ALA A 58 -2.05 -15.23 4.68
N GLN A 59 -1.06 -14.68 3.97
CA GLN A 59 -1.13 -14.42 2.52
C GLN A 59 -1.46 -15.70 1.73
N ASN A 60 -0.75 -16.81 1.99
CA ASN A 60 -1.01 -18.09 1.34
C ASN A 60 -2.43 -18.60 1.63
N THR A 61 -2.90 -18.43 2.88
CA THR A 61 -4.27 -18.81 3.27
C THR A 61 -5.31 -17.99 2.49
N PHE A 62 -5.12 -16.67 2.35
CA PHE A 62 -6.00 -15.83 1.54
C PHE A 62 -6.05 -16.28 0.08
N ILE A 63 -4.90 -16.53 -0.53
CA ILE A 63 -4.81 -16.96 -1.93
C ILE A 63 -5.58 -18.27 -2.14
N GLU A 64 -5.35 -19.26 -1.28
CA GLU A 64 -6.05 -20.55 -1.37
C GLU A 64 -7.55 -20.43 -1.15
N LEU A 65 -8.00 -19.65 -0.18
CA LEU A 65 -9.45 -19.42 0.04
C LEU A 65 -10.11 -18.78 -1.18
N ILE A 66 -9.46 -17.79 -1.79
CA ILE A 66 -9.96 -17.12 -2.99
C ILE A 66 -9.98 -18.11 -4.18
N HIS A 67 -8.95 -18.94 -4.35
CA HIS A 67 -8.93 -19.99 -5.38
C HIS A 67 -10.03 -21.03 -5.20
N MET A 68 -10.39 -21.36 -3.95
CA MET A 68 -11.53 -22.23 -3.63
C MET A 68 -12.89 -21.56 -3.86
N GLY A 69 -12.92 -20.27 -4.24
CA GLY A 69 -14.15 -19.49 -4.38
C GLY A 69 -14.82 -19.16 -3.05
N VAL A 70 -14.07 -19.18 -1.94
CA VAL A 70 -14.54 -18.83 -0.59
C VAL A 70 -14.31 -17.35 -0.34
N ILE A 71 -15.27 -16.67 0.30
CA ILE A 71 -15.12 -15.26 0.70
C ILE A 71 -14.50 -15.18 2.10
N PRO A 72 -13.28 -14.63 2.26
CA PRO A 72 -12.69 -14.40 3.56
C PRO A 72 -13.37 -13.22 4.28
N ILE A 73 -13.79 -13.43 5.53
CA ILE A 73 -14.28 -12.41 6.44
C ILE A 73 -13.20 -12.15 7.47
N VAL A 74 -12.54 -10.99 7.35
CA VAL A 74 -11.38 -10.61 8.15
C VAL A 74 -11.80 -9.69 9.28
N ASN A 75 -11.30 -9.93 10.49
CA ASN A 75 -11.44 -9.00 11.61
C ASN A 75 -10.18 -8.99 12.49
N GLU A 76 -10.04 -7.97 13.33
CA GLU A 76 -8.99 -7.96 14.34
C GLU A 76 -9.25 -9.02 15.42
N ASN A 77 -8.20 -9.74 15.85
CA ASN A 77 -8.31 -10.68 16.97
C ASN A 77 -8.24 -9.93 18.31
N ASP A 78 -9.35 -9.29 18.70
CA ASP A 78 -9.44 -8.50 19.94
C ASP A 78 -9.05 -9.25 21.21
N THR A 79 -9.19 -10.58 21.23
CA THR A 79 -8.81 -11.42 22.38
C THR A 79 -7.32 -11.36 22.67
N LEU A 80 -6.50 -11.30 21.62
CA LEU A 80 -5.04 -11.27 21.70
C LEU A 80 -4.48 -9.84 21.55
N SER A 81 -5.24 -8.92 20.95
CA SER A 81 -4.81 -7.53 20.78
C SER A 81 -4.76 -6.78 22.13
N VAL A 82 -3.55 -6.41 22.54
CA VAL A 82 -3.31 -5.48 23.67
C VAL A 82 -3.57 -4.03 23.24
N ALA A 83 -3.95 -3.16 24.18
CA ALA A 83 -4.37 -1.79 23.89
C ALA A 83 -3.32 -0.94 23.15
N GLU A 84 -2.03 -1.21 23.37
CA GLU A 84 -0.89 -0.51 22.78
C GLU A 84 -0.59 -0.95 21.34
N ILE A 85 -1.08 -2.13 20.92
CA ILE A 85 -0.71 -2.80 19.66
C ILE A 85 -1.91 -2.92 18.70
N LYS A 86 -3.08 -2.38 19.05
CA LYS A 86 -4.25 -2.38 18.16
C LYS A 86 -3.95 -1.69 16.83
N PHE A 87 -4.60 -2.13 15.75
CA PHE A 87 -4.49 -1.46 14.45
C PHE A 87 -5.01 -0.02 14.47
N GLY A 88 -5.72 0.35 15.53
CA GLY A 88 -6.29 1.69 15.73
C GLY A 88 -7.66 1.83 15.08
N ASP A 89 -7.93 1.15 13.96
CA ASP A 89 -9.24 0.95 13.36
C ASP A 89 -9.20 -0.15 12.27
N ASN A 90 -10.36 -0.70 11.90
CA ASN A 90 -10.48 -1.66 10.79
C ASN A 90 -10.15 -1.05 9.42
N ASP A 91 -10.15 0.29 9.29
CA ASP A 91 -9.64 1.00 8.11
C ASP A 91 -8.20 0.57 7.79
N THR A 92 -7.29 0.61 8.77
CA THR A 92 -5.88 0.22 8.58
C THR A 92 -5.74 -1.28 8.28
N LEU A 93 -6.48 -2.12 9.00
CA LEU A 93 -6.49 -3.57 8.77
C LEU A 93 -6.93 -3.90 7.34
N SER A 94 -7.95 -3.22 6.84
CA SER A 94 -8.44 -3.41 5.47
C SER A 94 -7.40 -3.04 4.42
N ALA A 95 -6.64 -1.97 4.64
CA ALA A 95 -5.57 -1.55 3.73
C ALA A 95 -4.38 -2.52 3.73
N ILE A 96 -3.98 -3.05 4.90
CA ILE A 96 -2.94 -4.09 4.96
C ILE A 96 -3.43 -5.37 4.29
N THR A 97 -4.68 -5.76 4.53
CA THR A 97 -5.28 -6.95 3.92
C THR A 97 -5.33 -6.81 2.40
N ALA A 98 -5.76 -5.65 1.89
CA ALA A 98 -5.79 -5.35 0.46
C ALA A 98 -4.40 -5.46 -0.19
N ALA A 99 -3.37 -4.94 0.48
CA ALA A 99 -1.99 -5.09 0.04
C ALA A 99 -1.53 -6.56 0.08
N MET A 100 -1.86 -7.30 1.13
CA MET A 100 -1.49 -8.72 1.30
C MET A 100 -2.07 -9.61 0.20
N VAL A 101 -3.31 -9.36 -0.21
CA VAL A 101 -3.99 -10.13 -1.26
C VAL A 101 -3.78 -9.52 -2.66
N GLN A 102 -2.99 -8.45 -2.78
CA GLN A 102 -2.75 -7.72 -4.03
C GLN A 102 -4.06 -7.30 -4.72
N ALA A 103 -5.00 -6.75 -3.94
CA ALA A 103 -6.30 -6.34 -4.45
C ALA A 103 -6.19 -5.22 -5.49
N ASP A 104 -7.03 -5.24 -6.51
CA ASP A 104 -7.15 -4.12 -7.46
C ASP A 104 -7.81 -2.89 -6.81
N TYR A 105 -8.78 -3.14 -5.92
CA TYR A 105 -9.61 -2.15 -5.28
C TYR A 105 -9.77 -2.38 -3.78
N LEU A 106 -9.77 -1.28 -3.02
CA LEU A 106 -10.19 -1.22 -1.63
C LEU A 106 -11.36 -0.24 -1.50
N PHE A 107 -12.49 -0.72 -0.96
CA PHE A 107 -13.66 0.11 -0.68
C PHE A 107 -13.78 0.40 0.81
N LEU A 108 -13.64 1.66 1.19
CA LEU A 108 -13.91 2.18 2.53
C LEU A 108 -15.35 2.73 2.55
N MET A 109 -16.28 1.91 3.01
CA MET A 109 -17.71 2.26 3.07
C MET A 109 -18.03 3.03 4.34
N THR A 110 -18.54 4.25 4.22
CA THR A 110 -18.74 5.18 5.34
C THR A 110 -20.14 5.83 5.33
N ASP A 111 -20.47 6.64 6.33
CA ASP A 111 -21.73 7.39 6.42
C ASP A 111 -21.78 8.64 5.52
N VAL A 112 -20.62 9.09 5.01
CA VAL A 112 -20.48 10.14 4.00
C VAL A 112 -20.34 9.54 2.60
N ASP A 113 -20.67 10.32 1.58
CA ASP A 113 -20.58 9.92 0.17
C ASP A 113 -19.18 10.08 -0.41
N CYS A 114 -18.43 11.11 0.01
CA CYS A 114 -17.06 11.36 -0.45
C CYS A 114 -16.26 12.16 0.59
N LEU A 115 -14.99 12.42 0.28
CA LEU A 115 -14.14 13.37 0.98
C LEU A 115 -14.49 14.79 0.52
N TYR A 116 -14.45 15.74 1.46
CA TYR A 116 -14.68 17.15 1.21
C TYR A 116 -13.45 17.98 1.60
N ASP A 117 -13.26 19.13 0.96
CA ASP A 117 -12.21 20.10 1.31
C ASP A 117 -12.37 20.67 2.74
N SER A 118 -13.60 20.72 3.22
CA SER A 118 -13.99 21.21 4.54
C SER A 118 -15.19 20.43 5.05
N ASN A 119 -15.43 20.41 6.36
CA ASN A 119 -16.52 19.62 6.92
C ASN A 119 -17.90 20.12 6.40
N PRO A 120 -18.65 19.29 5.64
CA PRO A 120 -19.90 19.71 5.00
C PRO A 120 -21.03 19.94 6.00
N ARG A 121 -20.92 19.42 7.24
CA ARG A 121 -21.89 19.66 8.31
C ARG A 121 -21.78 21.08 8.88
N SER A 122 -20.60 21.69 8.80
CA SER A 122 -20.32 23.04 9.31
C SER A 122 -20.16 24.09 8.21
N ASN A 123 -19.73 23.69 7.01
CA ASN A 123 -19.54 24.56 5.86
C ASN A 123 -20.43 24.10 4.68
N PRO A 124 -21.54 24.80 4.38
CA PRO A 124 -22.39 24.49 3.23
C PRO A 124 -21.70 24.63 1.87
N ASN A 125 -20.57 25.34 1.80
CA ASN A 125 -19.79 25.51 0.58
C ASN A 125 -18.70 24.45 0.40
N ALA A 126 -18.70 23.39 1.22
CA ALA A 126 -17.74 22.31 1.12
C ALA A 126 -17.79 21.65 -0.26
N LYS A 127 -16.64 21.52 -0.91
CA LYS A 127 -16.52 20.91 -2.24
C LYS A 127 -16.10 19.45 -2.13
N ALA A 128 -16.77 18.60 -2.90
CA ALA A 128 -16.43 17.20 -3.01
C ALA A 128 -15.10 17.02 -3.74
N ILE A 129 -14.26 16.13 -3.20
CA ILE A 129 -13.00 15.72 -3.80
C ILE A 129 -13.24 14.36 -4.45
N GLU A 130 -13.35 14.33 -5.77
CA GLU A 130 -13.66 13.10 -6.52
C GLU A 130 -12.43 12.24 -6.80
N VAL A 131 -11.27 12.86 -7.04
CA VAL A 131 -10.03 12.17 -7.36
C VAL A 131 -8.88 12.74 -6.52
N VAL A 132 -8.08 11.85 -5.95
CA VAL A 132 -6.86 12.18 -5.21
C VAL A 132 -5.70 11.45 -5.89
N GLU A 133 -4.82 12.21 -6.55
CA GLU A 133 -3.62 11.67 -7.20
C GLU A 133 -2.45 11.56 -6.21
N ASP A 134 -2.20 12.63 -5.45
CA ASP A 134 -1.22 12.64 -4.36
C ASP A 134 -1.89 13.03 -3.05
N ILE A 135 -1.72 12.17 -2.04
CA ILE A 135 -2.28 12.37 -0.69
C ILE A 135 -1.38 13.33 0.11
N GLY A 136 -0.14 13.59 -0.32
CA GLY A 136 0.72 14.64 0.22
C GLY A 136 0.16 16.04 -0.01
N ASP A 137 -0.47 16.26 -1.16
CA ASP A 137 -1.06 17.55 -1.56
C ASP A 137 -2.51 17.73 -1.07
N LEU A 138 -3.03 16.72 -0.36
CA LEU A 138 -4.41 16.71 0.11
C LEU A 138 -4.62 17.68 1.28
N VAL A 139 -5.17 18.86 0.98
CA VAL A 139 -5.70 19.79 1.99
C VAL A 139 -7.12 19.35 2.36
N ALA A 140 -7.23 18.31 3.17
CA ALA A 140 -8.52 17.85 3.70
C ALA A 140 -8.62 18.12 5.20
N ASP A 141 -9.75 18.67 5.64
CA ASP A 141 -10.06 18.85 7.05
C ASP A 141 -10.31 17.47 7.73
N VAL A 142 -9.27 16.98 8.41
CA VAL A 142 -9.27 15.73 9.17
C VAL A 142 -9.81 15.87 10.60
N SER A 143 -10.30 17.05 11.00
CA SER A 143 -10.66 17.36 12.39
C SER A 143 -11.95 16.69 12.90
N SER A 144 -12.73 16.03 12.03
CA SER A 144 -13.97 15.36 12.45
C SER A 144 -13.70 14.02 13.14
N ALA A 145 -13.77 14.03 14.47
CA ALA A 145 -13.90 12.82 15.28
C ALA A 145 -15.18 12.05 14.90
N GLY A 146 -15.06 10.71 14.83
CA GLY A 146 -16.00 9.79 14.18
C GLY A 146 -17.48 9.94 14.57
N SER A 147 -18.35 9.57 13.62
CA SER A 147 -19.79 9.42 13.84
C SER A 147 -20.11 8.18 14.68
N SER A 148 -21.35 8.08 15.18
CA SER A 148 -21.82 7.04 16.10
C SER A 148 -21.71 5.58 15.60
N VAL A 149 -21.30 5.35 14.35
CA VAL A 149 -21.30 4.03 13.69
C VAL A 149 -19.87 3.48 13.49
N GLY A 150 -18.82 4.32 13.56
CA GLY A 150 -17.43 3.91 13.33
C GLY A 150 -16.47 4.50 14.36
N THR A 151 -15.45 3.72 14.74
CA THR A 151 -14.42 4.16 15.69
C THR A 151 -13.35 5.06 15.06
N GLY A 152 -13.12 4.96 13.74
CA GLY A 152 -12.17 5.81 13.03
C GLY A 152 -12.83 6.92 12.21
N GLY A 153 -12.35 8.15 12.42
CA GLY A 153 -12.78 9.34 11.69
C GLY A 153 -12.22 9.40 10.26
N MET A 154 -12.32 10.56 9.61
CA MET A 154 -11.75 10.72 8.25
C MET A 154 -10.23 10.57 8.21
N ALA A 155 -9.54 10.87 9.32
CA ALA A 155 -8.09 10.70 9.43
C ALA A 155 -7.62 9.24 9.25
N THR A 156 -8.35 8.26 9.81
CA THR A 156 -8.00 6.84 9.67
C THR A 156 -8.21 6.36 8.25
N LYS A 157 -9.24 6.85 7.57
CA LYS A 157 -9.55 6.54 6.16
C LYS A 157 -8.50 7.07 5.22
N ILE A 158 -8.04 8.31 5.42
CA ILE A 158 -6.95 8.89 4.63
C ILE A 158 -5.64 8.13 4.88
N THR A 159 -5.38 7.70 6.12
CA THR A 159 -4.22 6.86 6.44
C THR A 159 -4.29 5.51 5.75
N ALA A 160 -5.45 4.85 5.78
CA ALA A 160 -5.68 3.59 5.09
C ALA A 160 -5.58 3.73 3.57
N ALA A 161 -6.14 4.80 2.99
CA ALA A 161 -6.01 5.10 1.58
C ALA A 161 -4.55 5.29 1.17
N ARG A 162 -3.76 6.07 1.95
CA ARG A 162 -2.32 6.22 1.73
C ARG A 162 -1.58 4.89 1.76
N LEU A 163 -1.94 4.05 2.71
CA LEU A 163 -1.35 2.74 2.84
C LEU A 163 -1.65 1.88 1.60
N ALA A 164 -2.92 1.73 1.26
CA ALA A 164 -3.37 0.92 0.13
C ALA A 164 -2.85 1.43 -1.22
N THR A 165 -2.86 2.75 -1.47
CA THR A 165 -2.34 3.32 -2.74
C THR A 165 -0.85 3.11 -2.90
N SER A 166 -0.08 3.14 -1.81
CA SER A 166 1.36 2.82 -1.84
C SER A 166 1.65 1.37 -2.22
N ALA A 167 0.71 0.45 -1.96
CA ALA A 167 0.78 -0.95 -2.38
C ALA A 167 0.26 -1.19 -3.81
N GLY A 168 -0.19 -0.14 -4.51
CA GLY A 168 -0.76 -0.25 -5.85
C GLY A 168 -2.27 -0.53 -5.88
N VAL A 169 -2.95 -0.43 -4.74
CA VAL A 169 -4.39 -0.67 -4.62
C VAL A 169 -5.17 0.62 -4.87
N THR A 170 -6.13 0.59 -5.79
CA THR A 170 -7.05 1.73 -5.99
C THR A 170 -8.01 1.83 -4.81
N THR A 171 -7.96 2.92 -4.04
CA THR A 171 -8.83 3.07 -2.85
C THR A 171 -10.01 3.97 -3.13
N ILE A 172 -11.20 3.60 -2.68
CA ILE A 172 -12.44 4.33 -2.88
C ILE A 172 -13.11 4.59 -1.54
N ILE A 173 -13.47 5.83 -1.27
CA ILE A 173 -14.39 6.20 -0.18
C ILE A 173 -15.77 6.42 -0.80
N THR A 174 -16.77 5.71 -0.27
CA THR A 174 -18.15 5.84 -0.74
C THR A 174 -19.15 5.53 0.37
N ARG A 175 -20.42 5.83 0.12
CA ARG A 175 -21.51 5.69 1.08
C ARG A 175 -21.91 4.24 1.33
N SER A 176 -22.11 3.90 2.59
CA SER A 176 -22.39 2.53 3.06
C SER A 176 -23.84 2.08 2.87
N ASP A 177 -24.81 3.01 2.83
CA ASP A 177 -26.24 2.70 2.69
C ASP A 177 -26.65 2.25 1.27
N LYS A 178 -25.75 2.32 0.29
CA LYS A 178 -25.98 1.94 -1.10
C LYS A 178 -24.86 1.04 -1.64
N PRO A 179 -24.74 -0.22 -1.17
CA PRO A 179 -23.69 -1.15 -1.60
C PRO A 179 -23.68 -1.46 -3.11
N GLY A 180 -24.82 -1.34 -3.79
CA GLY A 180 -24.91 -1.48 -5.25
C GLY A 180 -24.04 -0.50 -6.04
N ASN A 181 -23.59 0.59 -5.40
CA ASN A 181 -22.69 1.57 -5.98
C ASN A 181 -21.31 0.98 -6.35
N ILE A 182 -20.85 -0.05 -5.64
CA ILE A 182 -19.52 -0.66 -5.84
C ILE A 182 -19.33 -1.06 -7.31
N ALA A 183 -20.30 -1.81 -7.85
CA ALA A 183 -20.27 -2.31 -9.22
C ALA A 183 -20.19 -1.17 -10.26
N ASN A 184 -20.98 -0.12 -10.06
CA ASN A 184 -21.02 1.04 -10.97
C ASN A 184 -19.72 1.85 -10.90
N ILE A 185 -19.15 2.03 -9.70
CA ILE A 185 -17.89 2.75 -9.52
C ILE A 185 -16.74 1.99 -10.18
N VAL A 186 -16.67 0.65 -10.02
CA VAL A 186 -15.65 -0.17 -10.70
C VAL A 186 -15.79 -0.06 -12.22
N ALA A 187 -17.02 -0.21 -12.76
CA ALA A 187 -17.26 -0.11 -14.19
C ALA A 187 -16.82 1.25 -14.76
N TYR A 188 -17.15 2.34 -14.07
CA TYR A 188 -16.72 3.68 -14.44
C TYR A 188 -15.20 3.85 -14.36
N ALA A 189 -14.57 3.36 -13.29
CA ALA A 189 -13.12 3.48 -13.11
C ALA A 189 -12.33 2.73 -14.19
N GLU A 190 -12.77 1.53 -14.56
CA GLU A 190 -12.16 0.73 -15.63
C GLU A 190 -12.39 1.36 -17.03
N SER A 191 -13.57 1.96 -17.28
CA SER A 191 -13.81 2.74 -18.50
C SER A 191 -12.81 3.90 -18.64
N LYS A 192 -12.58 4.66 -17.57
CA LYS A 192 -11.61 5.77 -17.56
C LYS A 192 -10.18 5.30 -17.79
N LYS A 193 -9.79 4.20 -17.15
CA LYS A 193 -8.48 3.57 -17.35
C LYS A 193 -8.29 3.15 -18.82
N ALA A 194 -9.32 2.57 -19.45
CA ALA A 194 -9.29 2.19 -20.86
C ALA A 194 -9.20 3.41 -21.81
N GLU A 195 -9.96 4.48 -21.54
CA GLU A 195 -9.88 5.75 -22.27
C GLU A 195 -8.46 6.36 -22.24
N GLU A 196 -7.84 6.41 -21.05
CA GLU A 196 -6.47 6.93 -20.87
C GLU A 196 -5.42 6.07 -21.60
N LEU A 197 -5.58 4.75 -21.55
CA LEU A 197 -4.72 3.80 -22.28
C LEU A 197 -4.84 3.97 -23.80
N ALA A 198 -6.06 4.20 -24.31
CA ALA A 198 -6.31 4.45 -25.72
C ALA A 198 -5.71 5.80 -26.17
N ALA A 199 -5.88 6.86 -25.36
CA ALA A 199 -5.29 8.17 -25.63
C ALA A 199 -3.75 8.13 -25.68
N LYS A 200 -3.11 7.38 -24.77
CA LYS A 200 -1.64 7.16 -24.75
C LYS A 200 -1.13 6.34 -25.94
N LYS A 201 -1.95 5.44 -26.50
CA LYS A 201 -1.60 4.71 -27.74
C LYS A 201 -1.71 5.60 -28.97
N SER A 202 -2.74 6.43 -29.05
CA SER A 202 -2.94 7.38 -30.16
C SER A 202 -1.85 8.45 -30.24
N SER A 203 -1.31 8.93 -29.11
CA SER A 203 -0.20 9.90 -29.08
C SER A 203 1.18 9.29 -29.39
N ARG A 204 1.34 7.97 -29.25
CA ARG A 204 2.54 7.24 -29.69
C ARG A 204 2.52 6.92 -31.19
N GLN A 205 1.34 6.74 -31.79
CA GLN A 205 1.24 6.54 -33.24
C GLN A 205 1.51 7.82 -34.04
N SER A 206 1.07 8.99 -33.56
CA SER A 206 1.35 10.27 -34.24
C SER A 206 2.83 10.72 -34.19
N SER A 207 3.66 10.13 -33.32
CA SER A 207 5.11 10.38 -33.27
C SER A 207 5.94 9.40 -34.11
N THR A 208 5.32 8.37 -34.71
CA THR A 208 6.03 7.35 -35.51
C THR A 208 5.77 7.49 -37.02
N GLU A 209 4.74 8.24 -37.45
CA GLU A 209 4.42 8.45 -38.88
C GLU A 209 5.19 9.61 -39.54
N GLY A 210 6.10 10.27 -38.82
CA GLY A 210 6.88 11.41 -39.34
C GLY A 210 8.22 11.08 -40.01
N SER A 211 8.62 9.82 -40.20
CA SER A 211 9.96 9.49 -40.72
C SER A 211 10.08 8.37 -41.76
N GLU A 212 8.98 7.87 -42.33
CA GLU A 212 9.03 6.94 -43.46
C GLU A 212 8.33 7.53 -44.70
N SER A 213 8.95 8.57 -45.27
CA SER A 213 8.83 8.83 -46.69
C SER A 213 10.24 8.92 -47.26
N LEU A 214 10.47 8.23 -48.38
CA LEU A 214 11.74 8.04 -49.11
C LEU A 214 12.53 6.79 -48.70
N ARG A 215 12.17 5.64 -49.29
CA ARG A 215 13.13 4.72 -49.94
C ARG A 215 12.42 3.73 -50.87
N ASN A 216 12.52 4.06 -52.15
CA ASN A 216 12.76 3.22 -53.32
C ASN A 216 11.81 2.05 -53.64
N SER A 217 11.00 2.33 -54.67
CA SER A 217 10.75 1.52 -55.85
C SER A 217 11.83 0.48 -56.17
N THR A 218 11.46 -0.81 -56.27
CA THR A 218 11.81 -1.68 -57.40
C THR A 218 11.04 -3.01 -57.38
N SER A 219 10.48 -3.32 -58.56
CA SER A 219 10.17 -4.64 -59.15
C SER A 219 9.17 -5.61 -58.50
N ASN A 220 8.00 -5.66 -59.14
CA ASN A 220 7.20 -6.82 -59.54
C ASN A 220 7.81 -8.20 -59.25
N LEU A 221 7.02 -9.08 -58.61
CA LEU A 221 6.69 -10.41 -59.13
C LEU A 221 5.50 -10.99 -58.34
N THR A 222 4.39 -11.10 -59.06
CA THR A 222 3.16 -11.83 -58.74
C THR A 222 3.44 -13.33 -58.69
N LEU A 223 2.98 -14.01 -57.63
CA LEU A 223 2.63 -15.43 -57.69
C LEU A 223 1.37 -15.68 -56.87
N GLU A 224 0.44 -16.38 -57.52
CA GLU A 224 -0.92 -16.66 -57.12
C GLU A 224 -1.04 -17.61 -55.90
N GLU A 225 -2.17 -17.46 -55.23
CA GLU A 225 -2.77 -18.30 -54.19
C GLU A 225 -2.89 -19.80 -54.60
N PRO A 226 -3.08 -20.74 -53.64
CA PRO A 226 -4.45 -21.05 -53.22
C PRO A 226 -4.68 -21.35 -51.74
N SER A 227 -5.73 -20.71 -51.25
CA SER A 227 -6.71 -21.13 -50.24
C SER A 227 -6.85 -22.64 -49.91
N LEU A 228 -6.94 -22.94 -48.61
CA LEU A 228 -7.62 -24.13 -48.09
C LEU A 228 -8.43 -23.77 -46.84
N VAL A 229 -9.71 -23.45 -47.07
CA VAL A 229 -10.77 -23.35 -46.08
C VAL A 229 -11.24 -24.77 -45.74
N LYS A 230 -11.10 -25.21 -44.48
CA LYS A 230 -11.90 -26.32 -43.94
C LYS A 230 -12.91 -25.77 -42.95
N LYS A 231 -14.16 -25.68 -43.42
CA LYS A 231 -15.36 -25.60 -42.59
C LYS A 231 -15.46 -26.89 -41.77
N ALA A 232 -15.52 -26.77 -40.44
CA ALA A 232 -16.04 -27.80 -39.57
C ALA A 232 -17.23 -27.22 -38.81
N VAL A 233 -18.39 -27.77 -39.15
CA VAL A 233 -19.70 -27.59 -38.51
C VAL A 233 -19.60 -28.16 -37.09
N VAL A 234 -19.99 -27.40 -36.08
CA VAL A 234 -20.21 -27.92 -34.72
C VAL A 234 -21.65 -27.64 -34.34
N ASN A 235 -22.39 -28.74 -34.21
CA ASN A 235 -23.78 -28.81 -33.78
C ASN A 235 -23.95 -28.25 -32.36
N GLU A 236 -25.06 -27.53 -32.18
CA GLU A 236 -25.63 -27.20 -30.88
C GLU A 236 -25.95 -28.49 -30.10
N VAL A 237 -25.31 -28.66 -28.94
CA VAL A 237 -25.83 -29.50 -27.86
C VAL A 237 -25.84 -28.65 -26.59
N SER A 238 -27.05 -28.47 -26.09
CA SER A 238 -27.43 -27.80 -24.86
C SER A 238 -26.79 -28.45 -23.63
N SER A 239 -26.00 -27.68 -22.89
CA SER A 239 -25.66 -27.99 -21.50
C SER A 239 -25.68 -26.70 -20.66
N THR A 240 -26.81 -26.51 -19.98
CA THR A 240 -27.00 -25.53 -18.92
C THR A 240 -26.14 -25.90 -17.70
N ASN A 241 -25.16 -25.07 -17.36
CA ASN A 241 -24.75 -24.71 -15.99
C ASN A 241 -23.40 -23.96 -16.04
N GLY A 242 -23.45 -22.64 -16.11
CA GLY A 242 -22.32 -21.75 -15.90
C GLY A 242 -22.79 -20.54 -15.10
N THR A 243 -22.12 -20.27 -13.98
CA THR A 243 -22.32 -19.10 -13.14
C THR A 243 -22.18 -17.84 -13.99
N VAL A 244 -23.30 -17.15 -14.20
CA VAL A 244 -23.36 -15.89 -14.95
C VAL A 244 -22.84 -14.79 -14.04
N SER A 245 -21.62 -14.33 -14.28
CA SER A 245 -21.18 -13.02 -13.78
C SER A 245 -22.19 -11.96 -14.24
N PRO A 246 -22.69 -11.08 -13.36
CA PRO A 246 -23.69 -10.10 -13.75
C PRO A 246 -23.10 -9.20 -14.84
N LYS A 247 -23.76 -9.17 -16.00
CA LYS A 247 -23.47 -8.18 -17.05
C LYS A 247 -23.87 -6.81 -16.49
N LEU A 248 -22.90 -5.92 -16.38
CA LEU A 248 -23.09 -4.55 -15.95
C LEU A 248 -23.74 -3.76 -17.09
N ASP A 249 -24.84 -3.07 -16.80
CA ASP A 249 -25.48 -2.12 -17.73
C ASP A 249 -24.55 -0.92 -18.02
N ALA A 250 -24.76 -0.25 -19.16
CA ALA A 250 -23.95 0.88 -19.62
C ALA A 250 -23.81 1.98 -18.55
N PRO A 251 -22.66 2.68 -18.45
CA PRO A 251 -22.35 3.49 -17.28
C PRO A 251 -23.22 4.75 -17.23
N SER A 252 -24.26 4.71 -16.41
CA SER A 252 -24.77 5.93 -15.76
C SER A 252 -23.61 6.59 -15.00
N LEU A 253 -23.57 7.93 -14.95
CA LEU A 253 -22.64 8.67 -14.09
C LEU A 253 -22.56 7.98 -12.72
N PRO A 254 -21.35 7.64 -12.24
CA PRO A 254 -21.21 6.94 -10.98
C PRO A 254 -21.77 7.81 -9.86
N PRO A 255 -22.27 7.20 -8.79
CA PRO A 255 -22.62 7.93 -7.58
C PRO A 255 -21.40 8.69 -7.05
N LEU A 256 -21.62 9.78 -6.33
CA LEU A 256 -20.54 10.57 -5.75
C LEU A 256 -19.66 9.69 -4.85
N HIS A 257 -18.35 9.77 -5.07
CA HIS A 257 -17.32 9.00 -4.36
C HIS A 257 -15.98 9.72 -4.48
N THR A 258 -15.02 9.35 -3.64
CA THR A 258 -13.62 9.76 -3.78
C THR A 258 -12.78 8.57 -4.20
N ARG A 259 -11.99 8.73 -5.26
CA ARG A 259 -11.05 7.74 -5.77
C ARG A 259 -9.61 8.20 -5.53
N PHE A 260 -8.86 7.41 -4.79
CA PHE A 260 -7.43 7.57 -4.61
C PHE A 260 -6.71 6.75 -5.67
N ILE A 261 -5.89 7.40 -6.48
CA ILE A 261 -5.14 6.77 -7.55
C ILE A 261 -3.94 6.03 -6.93
N PRO A 262 -3.68 4.77 -7.31
CA PRO A 262 -2.54 4.03 -6.80
C PRO A 262 -1.22 4.64 -7.29
N ASP A 263 -0.16 4.47 -6.51
CA ASP A 263 1.18 4.90 -6.91
C ASP A 263 1.62 4.20 -8.20
N LEU A 264 2.22 4.95 -9.13
CA LEU A 264 2.75 4.41 -10.39
C LEU A 264 3.86 3.38 -10.19
N HIS A 265 4.52 3.41 -9.03
CA HIS A 265 5.61 2.52 -8.66
C HIS A 265 5.32 1.88 -7.30
N PRO A 266 4.38 0.92 -7.25
CA PRO A 266 3.92 0.36 -5.98
C PRO A 266 5.06 -0.29 -5.21
N ILE A 267 4.98 -0.18 -3.90
CA ILE A 267 5.93 -0.76 -2.96
C ILE A 267 5.73 -2.27 -2.97
N ARG A 268 6.78 -3.02 -3.26
CA ARG A 268 6.73 -4.50 -3.22
C ARG A 268 6.35 -4.99 -1.82
N ASP A 269 5.64 -6.11 -1.73
CA ASP A 269 5.10 -6.70 -0.50
C ASP A 269 6.07 -6.70 0.68
N ARG A 270 7.35 -7.08 0.46
CA ARG A 270 8.37 -7.07 1.52
C ARG A 270 8.64 -5.67 2.08
N TYR A 271 8.78 -4.66 1.22
CA TYR A 271 9.06 -3.29 1.65
C TYR A 271 7.82 -2.63 2.25
N PHE A 272 6.64 -2.99 1.75
CA PHE A 272 5.38 -2.57 2.33
C PHE A 272 5.24 -3.11 3.76
N TRP A 273 5.52 -4.40 3.96
CA TRP A 273 5.56 -5.02 5.28
C TRP A 273 6.56 -4.33 6.22
N LEU A 274 7.77 -4.02 5.75
CA LEU A 274 8.77 -3.29 6.54
C LEU A 274 8.27 -1.89 7.00
N LEU A 275 7.58 -1.16 6.11
CA LEU A 275 7.11 0.19 6.41
C LEU A 275 5.87 0.20 7.31
N TYR A 276 4.97 -0.75 7.13
CA TYR A 276 3.61 -0.63 7.66
C TYR A 276 3.15 -1.84 8.48
N GLY A 277 3.69 -3.03 8.20
CA GLY A 277 3.42 -4.22 8.99
C GLY A 277 4.13 -4.21 10.35
N LEU A 278 5.31 -3.59 10.42
CA LEU A 278 6.12 -3.55 11.63
C LEU A 278 5.76 -2.39 12.57
N ALA A 279 5.69 -2.67 13.87
CA ALA A 279 5.70 -1.65 14.91
C ALA A 279 7.16 -1.31 15.29
N PRO A 280 7.64 -0.08 15.09
CA PRO A 280 9.01 0.29 15.45
C PRO A 280 9.17 0.40 16.98
N HIS A 281 10.23 -0.21 17.51
CA HIS A 281 10.57 -0.21 18.95
C HIS A 281 11.63 0.84 19.31
N GLY A 282 12.15 1.55 18.32
CA GLY A 282 13.08 2.66 18.53
C GLY A 282 13.36 3.46 17.25
N THR A 283 14.32 4.37 17.36
CA THR A 283 14.74 5.27 16.29
C THR A 283 16.25 5.18 16.12
N VAL A 284 16.72 5.01 14.89
CA VAL A 284 18.12 5.14 14.51
C VAL A 284 18.28 6.42 13.68
N TYR A 285 19.03 7.37 14.22
CA TYR A 285 19.36 8.62 13.54
C TYR A 285 20.61 8.44 12.69
N ILE A 286 20.51 8.79 11.41
CA ILE A 286 21.58 8.64 10.43
C ILE A 286 21.93 9.99 9.83
N ASP A 287 23.18 10.13 9.36
CA ASP A 287 23.57 11.35 8.66
C ASP A 287 23.15 11.36 7.18
N LYS A 288 23.29 12.52 6.54
CA LYS A 288 22.96 12.68 5.11
C LYS A 288 23.81 11.80 4.20
N GLY A 289 25.03 11.45 4.59
CA GLY A 289 25.90 10.56 3.80
C GLY A 289 25.36 9.13 3.78
N ALA A 290 24.99 8.63 4.95
CA ALA A 290 24.29 7.36 5.10
C ALA A 290 22.98 7.35 4.31
N HIS A 291 22.16 8.39 4.43
CA HIS A 291 20.90 8.48 3.68
C HIS A 291 21.11 8.37 2.16
N ARG A 292 22.09 9.10 1.60
CA ARG A 292 22.44 9.01 0.18
C ARG A 292 22.89 7.60 -0.22
N ALA A 293 23.75 6.97 0.58
CA ALA A 293 24.23 5.62 0.32
C ALA A 293 23.07 4.59 0.32
N LEU A 294 22.12 4.74 1.24
CA LEU A 294 20.95 3.86 1.28
C LEU A 294 20.02 4.04 0.06
N ALA A 295 19.90 5.27 -0.46
CA ALA A 295 19.18 5.55 -1.70
C ALA A 295 19.81 4.82 -2.91
N ASP A 296 21.14 4.69 -2.91
CA ASP A 296 21.93 3.95 -3.92
C ASP A 296 21.98 2.43 -3.67
N LYS A 297 21.07 1.91 -2.84
CA LYS A 297 20.92 0.49 -2.47
C LYS A 297 22.03 -0.10 -1.60
N ALA A 298 22.77 0.72 -0.84
CA ALA A 298 23.64 0.19 0.21
C ALA A 298 22.84 -0.26 1.46
N GLY A 299 23.46 -1.10 2.30
CA GLY A 299 23.00 -1.34 3.67
C GLY A 299 23.43 -0.23 4.63
N LEU A 300 22.83 -0.18 5.82
CA LEU A 300 23.19 0.80 6.84
C LEU A 300 24.44 0.35 7.59
N LEU A 301 25.52 1.12 7.47
CA LEU A 301 26.78 0.89 8.16
C LEU A 301 26.82 1.63 9.51
N PRO A 302 27.58 1.14 10.51
CA PRO A 302 27.70 1.81 11.81
C PRO A 302 28.26 3.23 11.70
N ALA A 303 29.20 3.46 10.77
CA ALA A 303 29.78 4.77 10.47
C ALA A 303 28.74 5.86 10.15
N GLY A 304 27.60 5.46 9.57
CA GLY A 304 26.52 6.36 9.19
C GLY A 304 25.56 6.73 10.32
N VAL A 305 25.67 6.05 11.47
CA VAL A 305 24.78 6.24 12.63
C VAL A 305 25.27 7.42 13.48
N VAL A 306 24.34 8.27 13.86
CA VAL A 306 24.56 9.46 14.70
C VAL A 306 24.09 9.18 16.12
N GLU A 307 22.85 8.71 16.28
CA GLU A 307 22.23 8.48 17.58
C GLU A 307 21.23 7.32 17.51
N VAL A 308 20.96 6.70 18.66
CA VAL A 308 19.98 5.64 18.81
C VAL A 308 19.08 5.94 20.00
N GLU A 309 17.78 5.99 19.75
CA GLU A 309 16.75 6.20 20.76
C GLU A 309 15.86 4.98 20.91
N GLY A 310 15.40 4.72 22.13
CA GLY A 310 14.60 3.56 22.48
C GLY A 310 15.44 2.38 22.98
N ASN A 311 14.74 1.28 23.23
CA ASN A 311 15.33 0.01 23.63
C ASN A 311 14.75 -1.08 22.75
N PHE A 312 15.60 -1.75 22.00
CA PHE A 312 15.20 -2.78 21.05
C PHE A 312 16.30 -3.83 20.90
N ALA A 313 15.89 -5.05 20.56
CA ALA A 313 16.75 -6.19 20.34
C ALA A 313 17.16 -6.34 18.86
N GLN A 314 18.01 -7.34 18.60
CA GLN A 314 18.30 -7.77 17.24
C GLN A 314 17.02 -8.26 16.53
N GLN A 315 16.93 -8.02 15.22
CA GLN A 315 15.78 -8.28 14.36
C GLN A 315 14.50 -7.51 14.72
N GLU A 316 14.57 -6.50 15.60
CA GLU A 316 13.43 -5.61 15.83
C GLU A 316 13.41 -4.44 14.84
N ALA A 317 12.21 -3.92 14.62
CA ALA A 317 11.98 -2.82 13.71
C ALA A 317 12.32 -1.47 14.35
N VAL A 318 12.96 -0.59 13.59
CA VAL A 318 13.29 0.78 13.99
C VAL A 318 12.89 1.79 12.92
N ARG A 319 12.59 3.02 13.35
CA ARG A 319 12.50 4.17 12.44
C ARG A 319 13.90 4.61 12.03
N ILE A 320 14.06 5.00 10.77
CA ILE A 320 15.26 5.65 10.25
C ILE A 320 14.96 7.13 10.09
N VAL A 321 15.70 7.95 10.82
CA VAL A 321 15.54 9.41 10.80
C VAL A 321 16.84 10.05 10.32
N VAL A 322 16.74 10.97 9.37
CA VAL A 322 17.90 11.69 8.84
C VAL A 322 18.10 12.97 9.63
N VAL A 323 19.36 13.21 10.03
CA VAL A 323 19.76 14.41 10.77
C VAL A 323 20.95 15.09 10.12
N GLN A 324 21.08 16.40 10.36
CA GLN A 324 22.24 17.18 9.95
C GLN A 324 23.23 17.27 11.11
N ARG A 325 24.40 16.62 10.98
CA ARG A 325 25.50 16.78 11.95
C ARG A 325 25.97 18.24 11.98
N ARG A 326 26.29 18.75 13.17
CA ARG A 326 26.88 20.10 13.36
C ARG A 326 28.29 20.21 12.79
N SER A 327 29.06 19.15 12.92
CA SER A 327 30.41 19.03 12.36
C SER A 327 30.69 17.59 11.91
N LYS A 328 31.66 17.42 11.00
CA LYS A 328 31.99 16.10 10.43
C LYS A 328 32.51 15.18 11.53
N GLY A 329 31.85 14.03 11.72
CA GLY A 329 32.19 13.06 12.76
C GLY A 329 31.61 13.34 14.15
N SER A 330 30.94 14.49 14.36
CA SER A 330 30.25 14.76 15.64
C SER A 330 28.97 13.96 15.76
N PHE A 331 28.65 13.54 17.00
CA PHE A 331 27.35 12.96 17.35
C PHE A 331 26.29 14.02 17.65
N GLU A 332 26.66 15.30 17.72
CA GLU A 332 25.70 16.40 17.81
C GLU A 332 25.10 16.72 16.44
N TYR A 333 23.79 16.95 16.43
CA TYR A 333 23.02 17.26 15.23
C TYR A 333 21.99 18.36 15.47
N GLU A 334 21.59 19.03 14.40
CA GLU A 334 20.54 20.05 14.45
C GLU A 334 19.17 19.44 14.70
N LYS A 335 18.44 20.01 15.67
CA LYS A 335 17.11 19.55 16.06
C LYS A 335 15.98 20.36 15.43
N GLU A 336 16.25 21.59 15.01
CA GLU A 336 15.23 22.55 14.60
C GLU A 336 15.34 22.91 13.11
N ASP A 337 16.54 23.23 12.62
CA ASP A 337 16.73 23.62 11.22
C ASP A 337 17.98 22.98 10.56
N PRO A 338 17.82 22.00 9.66
CA PRO A 338 16.57 21.29 9.37
C PRO A 338 16.22 20.32 10.49
N ALA A 339 14.93 20.26 10.85
CA ALA A 339 14.43 19.30 11.82
C ALA A 339 14.68 17.84 11.36
N PRO A 340 14.92 16.90 12.30
CA PRO A 340 15.00 15.48 11.99
C PRO A 340 13.74 14.99 11.24
N PHE A 341 13.93 14.25 10.15
CA PHE A 341 12.82 13.72 9.36
C PHE A 341 12.93 12.21 9.18
N GLU A 342 11.82 11.50 9.40
CA GLU A 342 11.74 10.05 9.15
C GLU A 342 11.75 9.79 7.65
N VAL A 343 12.65 8.90 7.21
CA VAL A 343 12.76 8.51 5.81
C VAL A 343 12.25 7.10 5.55
N GLY A 344 12.20 6.27 6.59
CA GLY A 344 11.87 4.86 6.41
C GLY A 344 11.98 4.05 7.68
N ARG A 345 11.91 2.73 7.53
CA ARG A 345 12.03 1.75 8.61
C ARG A 345 12.97 0.64 8.24
N ALA A 346 13.53 -0.02 9.26
CA ALA A 346 14.39 -1.17 9.05
C ALA A 346 14.35 -2.19 10.17
N LEU A 347 14.71 -3.43 9.84
CA LEU A 347 15.09 -4.45 10.84
C LEU A 347 16.60 -4.36 11.09
N VAL A 348 16.98 -4.27 12.36
CA VAL A 348 18.38 -4.13 12.75
C VAL A 348 19.04 -5.47 13.07
N ASN A 349 20.35 -5.58 12.82
CA ASN A 349 21.16 -6.76 13.10
C ASN A 349 21.83 -6.72 14.48
N TYR A 350 21.64 -5.65 15.25
CA TYR A 350 22.23 -5.45 16.57
C TYR A 350 21.22 -4.75 17.48
N SER A 351 21.28 -5.00 18.78
CA SER A 351 20.44 -4.34 19.78
C SER A 351 20.77 -2.84 19.93
N ALA A 352 19.86 -2.06 20.51
CA ALA A 352 20.07 -0.63 20.75
C ALA A 352 21.37 -0.33 21.52
N ALA A 353 21.69 -1.14 22.53
CA ALA A 353 22.90 -1.01 23.33
C ALA A 353 24.18 -1.30 22.52
N GLU A 354 24.13 -2.28 21.62
CA GLU A 354 25.25 -2.63 20.75
C GLU A 354 25.46 -1.57 19.68
N ILE A 355 24.39 -1.11 19.00
CA ILE A 355 24.47 -0.03 18.01
C ILE A 355 25.08 1.23 18.65
N LYS A 356 24.70 1.58 19.89
CA LYS A 356 25.31 2.71 20.62
C LYS A 356 26.82 2.56 20.84
N ARG A 357 27.34 1.34 20.97
CA ARG A 357 28.78 1.07 21.12
C ARG A 357 29.53 1.10 19.81
N ILE A 358 28.89 0.70 18.70
CA ILE A 358 29.55 0.61 17.38
C ILE A 358 29.26 1.80 16.46
N ARG A 359 28.39 2.75 16.84
CA ARG A 359 28.09 3.94 16.03
C ARG A 359 29.37 4.72 15.70
N GLY A 360 29.50 5.15 14.46
CA GLY A 360 30.68 5.88 13.97
C GLY A 360 31.89 4.99 13.62
N LEU A 361 31.89 3.71 13.98
CA LEU A 361 32.99 2.78 13.66
C LEU A 361 32.91 2.24 12.23
N LYS A 362 34.06 1.75 11.72
CA LYS A 362 34.11 0.94 10.50
C LYS A 362 33.67 -0.49 10.81
N SER A 363 33.14 -1.19 9.81
CA SER A 363 32.66 -2.57 9.98
C SER A 363 33.73 -3.55 10.47
N THR A 364 35.00 -3.31 10.12
CA THR A 364 36.14 -4.11 10.60
C THR A 364 36.40 -3.97 12.10
N GLU A 365 35.88 -2.92 12.74
CA GLU A 365 36.10 -2.63 14.16
C GLU A 365 34.99 -3.19 15.06
N ILE A 366 33.89 -3.70 14.48
CA ILE A 366 32.74 -4.25 15.23
C ILE A 366 33.17 -5.39 16.16
N HIS A 367 33.95 -6.35 15.64
CA HIS A 367 34.42 -7.49 16.42
C HIS A 367 35.26 -7.05 17.61
N GLY A 368 36.09 -6.00 17.46
CA GLY A 368 36.87 -5.45 18.57
C GLY A 368 36.01 -4.79 19.64
N ALA A 369 34.91 -4.13 19.24
CA ALA A 369 34.03 -3.40 20.15
C ALA A 369 33.01 -4.31 20.88
N LEU A 370 32.51 -5.36 20.23
CA LEU A 370 31.46 -6.25 20.75
C LEU A 370 31.95 -7.65 21.14
N GLY A 371 33.13 -8.07 20.65
CA GLY A 371 33.64 -9.44 20.82
C GLY A 371 33.12 -10.44 19.78
N TYR A 372 32.22 -10.00 18.89
CA TYR A 372 31.68 -10.76 17.77
C TYR A 372 31.26 -9.81 16.64
N ALA A 373 31.02 -10.31 15.44
CA ALA A 373 30.51 -9.53 14.31
C ALA A 373 29.73 -10.42 13.33
N ASP A 374 28.43 -10.59 13.59
CA ASP A 374 27.57 -11.44 12.74
C ASP A 374 27.23 -10.77 11.41
N SER A 375 27.32 -9.43 11.33
CA SER A 375 27.06 -8.65 10.13
C SER A 375 27.89 -7.36 10.10
N GLU A 376 28.39 -6.99 8.93
CA GLU A 376 29.06 -5.71 8.73
C GLU A 376 28.10 -4.50 8.79
N TYR A 377 26.80 -4.77 8.64
CA TYR A 377 25.72 -3.79 8.58
C TYR A 377 24.88 -3.79 9.85
N ILE A 378 24.50 -2.58 10.29
CA ILE A 378 23.43 -2.36 11.27
C ILE A 378 22.09 -2.83 10.70
N ALA A 379 21.83 -2.61 9.41
CA ALA A 379 20.68 -3.16 8.71
C ALA A 379 21.07 -3.48 7.26
N LEU A 380 20.77 -4.69 6.80
CA LEU A 380 20.96 -5.09 5.42
C LEU A 380 20.04 -4.32 4.48
N ARG A 381 20.44 -4.10 3.22
CA ARG A 381 19.65 -3.34 2.25
C ARG A 381 18.22 -3.88 2.09
N GLU A 382 18.07 -5.19 2.01
CA GLU A 382 16.77 -5.88 1.88
C GLU A 382 15.85 -5.74 3.09
N ASN A 383 16.40 -5.29 4.23
CA ASN A 383 15.70 -5.04 5.48
C ASN A 383 15.46 -3.55 5.72
N ILE A 384 15.71 -2.69 4.72
CA ILE A 384 15.47 -1.24 4.78
C ILE A 384 14.42 -0.85 3.75
N ALA A 385 13.39 -0.15 4.20
CA ALA A 385 12.33 0.40 3.36
C ALA A 385 12.18 1.91 3.55
N PHE A 386 11.90 2.64 2.47
CA PHE A 386 11.76 4.10 2.46
C PHE A 386 10.33 4.52 2.16
N GLY A 387 9.80 5.45 2.96
CA GLY A 387 8.40 5.90 2.91
C GLY A 387 8.07 6.90 1.79
N ASN A 388 9.08 7.49 1.15
CA ASN A 388 8.92 8.36 -0.01
C ASN A 388 10.07 8.09 -0.99
N ARG A 389 9.76 7.41 -2.10
CA ARG A 389 10.58 7.60 -3.29
C ARG A 389 10.11 8.92 -3.89
N THR A 390 10.88 9.99 -3.72
CA THR A 390 10.83 11.05 -4.73
C THR A 390 10.98 10.34 -6.08
N SER A 391 9.95 10.47 -6.91
CA SER A 391 9.93 9.90 -8.25
C SER A 391 11.26 10.26 -8.89
N ARG A 392 12.01 9.25 -9.33
CA ARG A 392 13.20 9.53 -10.13
C ARG A 392 12.71 10.33 -11.33
N PRO A 393 13.30 11.47 -11.70
CA PRO A 393 13.23 11.87 -13.08
C PRO A 393 13.81 10.69 -13.87
N ALA A 394 13.04 10.20 -14.85
CA ALA A 394 13.43 9.07 -15.68
C ALA A 394 14.89 9.26 -16.10
N THR A 395 15.73 8.24 -15.90
CA THR A 395 17.09 8.22 -16.41
C THR A 395 17.01 8.61 -17.89
N PRO A 396 17.69 9.71 -18.33
CA PRO A 396 17.67 10.05 -19.73
C PRO A 396 18.27 8.86 -20.48
N SER A 397 17.45 8.22 -21.31
CA SER A 397 17.92 7.24 -22.27
C SER A 397 19.03 7.89 -23.11
N ARG A 398 20.03 7.09 -23.50
CA ARG A 398 21.24 7.46 -24.27
C ARG A 398 21.05 8.31 -25.54
N MET A 399 19.83 8.70 -25.90
CA MET A 399 19.52 9.62 -26.98
C MET A 399 19.65 11.11 -26.61
N SER A 400 19.68 11.50 -25.33
CA SER A 400 19.80 12.94 -24.97
C SER A 400 21.23 13.45 -24.81
N MET A 401 22.25 12.57 -24.83
CA MET A 401 23.67 12.98 -24.73
C MET A 401 24.22 13.55 -26.05
N SER A 402 23.52 13.36 -27.16
CA SER A 402 23.90 13.88 -28.48
C SER A 402 23.42 15.31 -28.74
N GLN A 403 22.44 15.83 -27.99
CA GLN A 403 21.90 17.18 -28.21
C GLN A 403 22.52 18.26 -27.29
N GLU A 404 23.28 17.86 -26.27
CA GLU A 404 23.99 18.81 -25.38
C GLU A 404 25.44 19.11 -25.84
N LEU A 405 25.96 18.38 -26.84
CA LEU A 405 27.29 18.60 -27.42
C LEU A 405 27.28 19.49 -28.66
N GLU A 406 26.12 19.74 -29.28
CA GLU A 406 25.99 20.61 -30.47
C GLU A 406 25.62 22.07 -30.14
N SER A 407 25.34 22.41 -28.88
CA SER A 407 25.12 23.80 -28.44
C SER A 407 26.36 24.49 -27.88
N ARG A 408 27.52 23.84 -28.00
CA ARG A 408 28.84 24.41 -27.70
C ARG A 408 29.78 24.25 -28.89
N HIS A 409 29.44 24.85 -30.03
CA HIS A 409 30.41 25.32 -31.01
C HIS A 409 29.87 26.47 -31.85
#